data_AF-A0A7S3HT78-F1
#
_entry.id   AF-A0A7S3HT78-F1
#
_cell.length_a   1.000
_cell.length_b   1.000
_cell.length_c   1.000
_cell.angle_alpha   90.00
_cell.angle_beta   90.00
_cell.angle_gamma   90.00
#
_symmetry.space_group_name_H-M   'P 1'
#
loop_
_entity.id
_entity.type
_entity.pdbx_description
1 polymer ?
#
loop_
_entity_poly.entity_id
_entity_poly.type
_entity_poly.pdbx_seq_one_letter_code
_entity_poly.pdbx_strand_id
1 'polypeptide(L)'
;REEILGLYQRAVEADPRDTTTLADYGRYILVRMENPPKAESILEAALRMNADCEIAIYNLAVIAHRHKMDYPAAEAHLRKLLKQSPSHNAGTLQLARLLGEVHFARSNIAMTPELEATMDEICALFEKSIAVTKDPTYILAEYLKLVERSGTAKRKLRTIANVASVVDTQAKAVKAAAGTPGATPTAAIQDVKALLDNLKSAA
;
A
#
# COMPACT_ATOMS: atom_id res chain seq x y z
N ARG A 1 5.46 -9.40 23.83
CA ARG A 1 6.47 -9.32 22.74
C ARG A 1 7.37 -10.56 22.76
N GLU A 2 7.93 -10.91 23.92
CA GLU A 2 8.85 -12.04 24.08
C GLU A 2 8.16 -13.41 23.99
N GLU A 3 6.96 -13.56 24.55
CA GLU A 3 6.19 -14.81 24.44
C GLU A 3 5.92 -15.20 22.97
N ILE A 4 5.43 -14.24 22.17
CA ILE A 4 5.18 -14.45 20.73
C ILE A 4 6.49 -14.74 19.97
N LEU A 5 7.60 -14.09 20.36
CA LEU A 5 8.91 -14.37 19.79
C LEU A 5 9.32 -15.84 20.03
N GLY A 6 9.12 -16.34 21.26
CA GLY A 6 9.39 -17.73 21.61
C GLY A 6 8.49 -18.72 20.85
N LEU A 7 7.23 -18.37 20.57
CA LEU A 7 6.35 -19.21 19.75
C LEU A 7 6.84 -19.33 18.30
N TYR A 8 7.27 -18.23 17.68
CA TYR A 8 7.85 -18.29 16.34
C TYR A 8 9.14 -19.11 16.30
N GLN A 9 10.03 -18.95 17.29
CA GLN A 9 11.26 -19.74 17.37
C GLN A 9 10.97 -21.23 17.46
N ARG A 10 10.07 -21.64 18.37
CA ARG A 10 9.65 -23.04 18.50
C ARG A 10 8.98 -23.58 17.25
N ALA A 11 8.20 -22.77 16.54
CA ALA A 11 7.57 -23.17 15.29
C ALA A 11 8.61 -23.42 14.17
N VAL A 12 9.60 -22.53 14.05
CA VAL A 12 10.74 -22.70 13.12
C VAL A 12 11.60 -23.92 13.50
N GLU A 13 11.81 -24.18 14.79
CA GLU A 13 12.55 -25.36 15.25
C GLU A 13 11.78 -26.67 14.97
N ALA A 14 10.45 -26.65 15.11
CA ALA A 14 9.61 -27.82 14.88
C ALA A 14 9.51 -28.19 13.39
N ASP A 15 9.45 -27.20 12.49
CA ASP A 15 9.57 -27.42 11.04
C ASP A 15 10.51 -26.37 10.40
N PRO A 16 11.81 -26.67 10.33
CA PRO A 16 12.79 -25.77 9.72
C PRO A 16 12.62 -25.60 8.21
N ARG A 17 11.74 -26.38 7.56
CA ARG A 17 11.49 -26.32 6.11
C ARG A 17 10.23 -25.53 5.76
N ASP A 18 9.39 -25.21 6.74
CA ASP A 18 8.23 -24.36 6.51
C ASP A 18 8.65 -22.91 6.24
N THR A 19 8.68 -22.58 4.96
CA THR A 19 9.06 -21.25 4.48
C THR A 19 8.05 -20.18 4.92
N THR A 20 6.77 -20.54 5.08
CA THR A 20 5.74 -19.59 5.50
C THR A 20 5.95 -19.18 6.96
N THR A 21 6.19 -20.16 7.83
CA THR A 21 6.51 -19.90 9.25
C THR A 21 7.78 -19.07 9.40
N LEU A 22 8.83 -19.37 8.62
CA LEU A 22 10.07 -18.60 8.64
C LEU A 22 9.87 -17.14 8.16
N ALA A 23 9.12 -16.94 7.08
CA ALA A 23 8.82 -15.60 6.58
C ALA A 23 7.92 -14.81 7.55
N ASP A 24 6.97 -15.47 8.21
CA ASP A 24 6.13 -14.85 9.25
C ASP A 24 6.92 -14.47 10.49
N TYR A 25 7.92 -15.28 10.85
CA TYR A 25 8.88 -14.92 11.87
C TYR A 25 9.67 -13.65 11.48
N GLY A 26 10.19 -13.59 10.25
CA GLY A 26 10.88 -12.41 9.71
C GLY A 26 9.99 -11.15 9.73
N ARG A 27 8.73 -11.27 9.30
CA ARG A 27 7.73 -10.20 9.37
C ARG A 27 7.48 -9.74 10.81
N TYR A 28 7.38 -10.67 11.76
CA TYR A 28 7.22 -10.33 13.18
C TYR A 28 8.44 -9.56 13.71
N ILE A 29 9.65 -9.98 13.38
CA ILE A 29 10.88 -9.24 13.73
C ILE A 29 10.85 -7.82 13.15
N LEU A 30 10.44 -7.66 11.89
CA LEU A 30 10.35 -6.35 11.25
C LEU A 30 9.34 -5.43 11.96
N VAL A 31 8.08 -5.88 12.05
CA VAL A 31 6.95 -5.02 12.47
C VAL A 31 6.87 -4.87 13.98
N ARG A 32 7.19 -5.93 14.73
CA ARG A 32 6.97 -5.99 16.17
C ARG A 32 8.25 -5.93 16.96
N MET A 33 9.42 -6.21 16.42
CA MET A 33 10.68 -6.01 17.13
C MET A 33 11.48 -4.82 16.59
N GLU A 34 11.02 -4.21 15.50
CA GLU A 34 11.66 -3.04 14.86
C GLU A 34 13.15 -3.30 14.59
N ASN A 35 13.48 -4.52 14.16
CA ASN A 35 14.85 -4.92 13.82
C ASN A 35 14.94 -5.33 12.33
N PRO A 36 15.05 -4.35 11.41
CA PRO A 36 15.11 -4.61 9.97
C PRO A 36 16.28 -5.50 9.54
N PRO A 37 17.53 -5.32 10.02
CA PRO A 37 18.64 -6.18 9.62
C PRO A 37 18.43 -7.65 9.95
N LYS A 38 17.89 -7.95 11.15
CA LYS A 38 17.56 -9.33 11.52
C LYS A 38 16.40 -9.87 10.69
N ALA A 39 15.37 -9.06 10.44
CA ALA A 39 14.25 -9.47 9.60
C ALA A 39 14.71 -9.78 8.17
N GLU A 40 15.55 -8.93 7.57
CA GLU A 40 16.10 -9.09 6.21
C GLU A 40 16.81 -10.45 6.09
N SER A 41 17.71 -10.76 7.02
CA SER A 41 18.42 -12.05 7.04
C SER A 41 17.47 -13.27 7.08
N ILE A 42 16.41 -13.20 7.88
CA ILE A 42 15.40 -14.26 8.00
C ILE A 42 14.55 -14.37 6.73
N LEU A 43 14.13 -13.24 6.15
CA LEU A 43 13.30 -13.21 4.94
C LEU A 43 14.10 -13.66 3.71
N GLU A 44 15.38 -13.32 3.63
CA GLU A 44 16.29 -13.86 2.61
C GLU A 44 16.48 -15.38 2.76
N ALA A 45 16.54 -15.88 3.99
CA ALA A 45 16.58 -17.33 4.23
C ALA A 45 15.31 -18.01 3.73
N ALA A 46 14.14 -17.41 3.99
CA ALA A 46 12.87 -17.89 3.43
C ALA A 46 12.90 -17.88 1.89
N LEU A 47 13.42 -16.83 1.25
CA LEU A 47 13.56 -16.79 -0.22
C LEU A 47 14.52 -17.83 -0.79
N ARG A 48 15.59 -18.18 -0.08
CA ARG A 48 16.48 -19.28 -0.50
C ARG A 48 15.78 -20.63 -0.50
N MET A 49 14.77 -20.81 0.35
CA MET A 49 13.98 -22.04 0.45
C MET A 49 12.83 -22.07 -0.57
N ASN A 50 12.13 -20.95 -0.72
CA ASN A 50 11.11 -20.74 -1.74
C ASN A 50 11.25 -19.33 -2.33
N ALA A 51 11.74 -19.26 -3.57
CA ALA A 51 11.97 -18.01 -4.28
C ALA A 51 10.68 -17.20 -4.52
N ASP A 52 9.52 -17.81 -4.37
CA ASP A 52 8.20 -17.23 -4.63
C ASP A 52 7.41 -16.97 -3.34
N CYS A 53 8.06 -17.01 -2.17
CA CYS A 53 7.42 -16.72 -0.90
C CYS A 53 6.95 -15.24 -0.84
N GLU A 54 5.65 -15.01 -1.06
CA GLU A 54 5.04 -13.67 -1.11
C GLU A 54 5.35 -12.82 0.14
N ILE A 55 5.28 -13.44 1.32
CA ILE A 55 5.51 -12.78 2.62
C ILE A 55 6.95 -12.27 2.67
N ALA A 56 7.91 -13.07 2.21
CA ALA A 56 9.31 -12.68 2.16
C ALA A 56 9.54 -11.55 1.15
N ILE A 57 9.02 -11.68 -0.08
CA ILE A 57 9.16 -10.68 -1.14
C ILE A 57 8.58 -9.33 -0.71
N TYR A 58 7.36 -9.33 -0.17
CA TYR A 58 6.69 -8.11 0.27
C TYR A 58 7.45 -7.41 1.40
N ASN A 59 7.87 -8.14 2.43
CA ASN A 59 8.57 -7.51 3.56
C ASN A 59 10.00 -7.08 3.20
N LEU A 60 10.69 -7.75 2.28
CA LEU A 60 11.95 -7.26 1.72
C LEU A 60 11.76 -5.97 0.90
N ALA A 61 10.66 -5.84 0.15
CA ALA A 61 10.32 -4.58 -0.50
C ALA A 61 10.12 -3.45 0.52
N VAL A 62 9.43 -3.73 1.64
CA VAL A 62 9.24 -2.76 2.72
C VAL A 62 10.57 -2.37 3.36
N ILE A 63 11.49 -3.31 3.57
CA ILE A 63 12.83 -3.04 4.10
C ILE A 63 13.63 -2.16 3.14
N ALA A 64 13.66 -2.52 1.85
CA ALA A 64 14.31 -1.73 0.82
C ALA A 64 13.76 -0.30 0.77
N HIS A 65 12.44 -0.14 0.78
CA HIS A 65 11.77 1.17 0.72
C HIS A 65 12.02 2.02 1.98
N ARG A 66 11.70 1.50 3.16
CA ARG A 66 11.59 2.32 4.39
C ARG A 66 12.85 2.37 5.23
N HIS A 67 13.72 1.37 5.13
CA HIS A 67 14.89 1.24 5.99
C HIS A 67 16.20 1.46 5.25
N LYS A 68 16.22 1.18 3.94
CA LYS A 68 17.42 1.33 3.10
C LYS A 68 17.31 2.48 2.09
N MET A 69 16.12 3.02 1.88
CA MET A 69 15.83 4.01 0.83
C MET A 69 16.25 3.53 -0.56
N ASP A 70 16.28 2.21 -0.76
CA ASP A 70 16.62 1.54 -2.02
C ASP A 70 15.34 1.34 -2.83
N TYR A 71 14.90 2.43 -3.47
CA TYR A 71 13.67 2.45 -4.24
C TYR A 71 13.69 1.48 -5.44
N PRO A 72 14.78 1.36 -6.23
CA PRO A 72 14.84 0.37 -7.31
C PRO A 72 14.68 -1.07 -6.82
N ALA A 73 15.32 -1.45 -5.71
CA ALA A 73 15.15 -2.79 -5.14
C ALA A 73 13.72 -3.01 -4.63
N ALA A 74 13.13 -2.01 -3.97
CA ALA A 74 11.74 -2.07 -3.50
C ALA A 74 10.77 -2.28 -4.67
N GLU A 75 10.93 -1.52 -5.76
CA GLU A 75 10.11 -1.65 -6.96
C GLU A 75 10.26 -3.02 -7.61
N ALA A 76 11.50 -3.51 -7.75
CA ALA A 76 11.77 -4.84 -8.32
C ALA A 76 11.07 -5.95 -7.52
N HIS A 77 11.13 -5.91 -6.18
CA HIS A 77 10.41 -6.86 -5.33
C HIS A 77 8.90 -6.76 -5.50
N LEU A 78 8.32 -5.56 -5.50
CA LEU A 78 6.87 -5.36 -5.67
C LEU A 78 6.37 -5.80 -7.05
N ARG A 79 7.12 -5.50 -8.12
CA ARG A 79 6.79 -5.96 -9.47
C ARG A 79 6.89 -7.47 -9.59
N LYS A 80 7.91 -8.11 -8.99
CA LYS A 80 8.01 -9.57 -8.91
C LYS A 80 6.79 -10.16 -8.20
N LEU A 81 6.44 -9.62 -7.03
CA LEU A 81 5.29 -10.05 -6.24
C LEU A 81 3.99 -9.96 -7.04
N LEU A 82 3.73 -8.85 -7.71
CA LEU A 82 2.49 -8.65 -8.47
C LEU A 82 2.44 -9.44 -9.78
N LYS A 83 3.60 -9.81 -10.34
CA LYS A 83 3.66 -10.74 -11.47
C LYS A 83 3.20 -12.14 -11.06
N GLN A 84 3.59 -12.58 -9.86
CA GLN A 84 3.26 -13.90 -9.31
C GLN A 84 1.84 -13.93 -8.75
N SER A 85 1.47 -12.86 -8.04
CA SER A 85 0.22 -12.75 -7.30
C SER A 85 -0.45 -11.42 -7.61
N PRO A 86 -1.10 -11.30 -8.78
CA PRO A 86 -1.73 -10.05 -9.21
C PRO A 86 -2.79 -9.53 -8.24
N SER A 87 -3.40 -10.38 -7.41
CA SER A 87 -4.41 -9.99 -6.41
C SER A 87 -3.82 -9.49 -5.10
N HIS A 88 -2.49 -9.48 -4.93
CA HIS A 88 -1.85 -9.11 -3.66
C HIS A 88 -2.03 -7.60 -3.36
N ASN A 89 -3.06 -7.28 -2.57
CA ASN A 89 -3.53 -5.91 -2.35
C ASN A 89 -2.49 -5.02 -1.65
N ALA A 90 -1.83 -5.53 -0.61
CA ALA A 90 -0.81 -4.76 0.11
C ALA A 90 0.36 -4.38 -0.83
N GLY A 91 0.79 -5.31 -1.68
CA GLY A 91 1.83 -5.05 -2.69
C GLY A 91 1.38 -4.06 -3.75
N THR A 92 0.12 -4.14 -4.19
CA THR A 92 -0.49 -3.19 -5.14
C THR A 92 -0.44 -1.78 -4.58
N LEU A 93 -0.89 -1.59 -3.34
CA LEU A 93 -0.90 -0.29 -2.69
C LEU A 93 0.51 0.24 -2.41
N GLN A 94 1.45 -0.61 -1.99
CA GLN A 94 2.83 -0.17 -1.77
C GLN A 94 3.52 0.23 -3.07
N LEU A 95 3.25 -0.43 -4.19
CA LEU A 95 3.80 -0.02 -5.49
C LEU A 95 3.26 1.36 -5.90
N ALA A 96 1.95 1.60 -5.74
CA ALA A 96 1.36 2.91 -6.02
C ALA A 96 2.04 4.03 -5.21
N ARG A 97 2.25 3.79 -3.91
CA ARG A 97 2.91 4.74 -3.00
C ARG A 97 4.36 4.98 -3.37
N LEU A 98 5.12 3.91 -3.65
CA LEU A 98 6.52 3.98 -4.02
C LEU A 98 6.71 4.80 -5.30
N LEU A 99 5.94 4.51 -6.35
CA LEU A 99 6.00 5.25 -7.61
C LEU A 99 5.57 6.71 -7.42
N GLY A 100 4.53 6.96 -6.60
CA GLY A 100 4.11 8.31 -6.23
C GLY A 100 5.20 9.10 -5.50
N GLU A 101 5.94 8.46 -4.59
CA GLU A 101 7.06 9.07 -3.87
C GLU A 101 8.23 9.37 -4.80
N VAL A 102 8.68 8.38 -5.58
CA VAL A 102 9.83 8.50 -6.47
C VAL A 102 9.60 9.55 -7.57
N HIS A 103 8.41 9.58 -8.15
CA HIS A 103 8.14 10.41 -9.33
C HIS A 103 7.40 11.71 -9.04
N PHE A 104 6.68 11.81 -7.91
CA PHE A 104 5.79 12.94 -7.62
C PHE A 104 5.97 13.55 -6.23
N ALA A 105 7.05 13.24 -5.49
CA ALA A 105 7.31 13.87 -4.19
C ALA A 105 7.50 15.40 -4.27
N ARG A 106 8.06 15.91 -5.38
CA ARG A 106 8.27 17.35 -5.59
C ARG A 106 7.03 17.99 -6.21
N SER A 107 6.69 19.18 -5.73
CA SER A 107 5.65 20.01 -6.35
C SER A 107 6.14 20.55 -7.70
N ASN A 108 5.22 20.74 -8.63
CA ASN A 108 5.44 21.47 -9.89
C ASN A 108 6.41 20.81 -10.89
N ILE A 109 6.31 19.49 -11.05
CA ILE A 109 7.06 18.73 -12.07
C ILE A 109 6.35 18.88 -13.43
N ALA A 110 7.12 19.20 -14.48
CA ALA A 110 6.59 19.23 -15.84
C ALA A 110 6.17 17.83 -16.28
N MET A 111 4.96 17.72 -16.83
CA MET A 111 4.40 16.42 -17.20
C MET A 111 4.95 15.97 -18.56
N THR A 112 5.86 14.98 -18.56
CA THR A 112 6.36 14.31 -19.77
C THR A 112 5.51 13.09 -20.10
N PRO A 113 5.53 12.57 -21.34
CA PRO A 113 4.79 11.35 -21.70
C PRO A 113 5.08 10.16 -20.78
N GLU A 114 6.32 10.01 -20.33
CA GLU A 114 6.74 8.94 -19.42
C GLU A 114 6.11 9.13 -18.04
N LEU A 115 6.11 10.37 -17.51
CA LEU A 115 5.44 10.68 -16.24
C LEU A 115 3.91 10.54 -16.34
N GLU A 116 3.32 10.84 -17.50
CA GLU A 116 1.89 10.58 -17.72
C GLU A 116 1.57 9.09 -17.65
N ALA A 117 2.41 8.25 -18.27
CA ALA A 117 2.27 6.80 -18.22
C ALA A 117 2.47 6.26 -16.79
N THR A 118 3.46 6.77 -16.05
CA THR A 118 3.65 6.43 -14.63
C THR A 118 2.45 6.87 -13.79
N MET A 119 1.89 8.06 -14.04
CA MET A 119 0.68 8.52 -13.36
C MET A 119 -0.53 7.62 -13.67
N ASP A 120 -0.68 7.18 -14.92
CA ASP A 120 -1.67 6.19 -15.34
C ASP A 120 -1.55 4.89 -14.53
N GLU A 121 -0.33 4.36 -14.40
CA GLU A 121 -0.04 3.16 -13.62
C GLU A 121 -0.42 3.35 -12.14
N ILE A 122 0.01 4.45 -11.52
CA ILE A 122 -0.29 4.76 -10.12
C ILE A 122 -1.80 4.83 -9.88
N CYS A 123 -2.54 5.52 -10.76
CA CYS A 123 -4.00 5.63 -10.65
C CYS A 123 -4.66 4.25 -10.72
N ALA A 124 -4.23 3.40 -11.67
CA ALA A 124 -4.77 2.05 -11.81
C ALA A 124 -4.49 1.18 -10.57
N LEU A 125 -3.30 1.30 -9.96
CA LEU A 125 -2.95 0.59 -8.74
C LEU A 125 -3.80 1.06 -7.54
N PHE A 126 -4.02 2.36 -7.39
CA PHE A 126 -4.92 2.89 -6.35
C PHE A 126 -6.36 2.40 -6.54
N GLU A 127 -6.90 2.52 -7.74
CA GLU A 127 -8.27 2.09 -8.07
C GLU A 127 -8.46 0.60 -7.81
N LYS A 128 -7.49 -0.22 -8.19
CA LYS A 128 -7.48 -1.66 -7.89
C LYS A 128 -7.49 -1.94 -6.39
N SER A 129 -6.72 -1.19 -5.61
CA SER A 129 -6.67 -1.35 -4.16
C SER A 129 -7.95 -0.89 -3.48
N ILE A 130 -8.53 0.22 -3.94
CA ILE A 130 -9.83 0.74 -3.47
C ILE A 130 -10.93 -0.29 -3.69
N ALA A 131 -10.96 -0.94 -4.85
CA ALA A 131 -12.01 -1.89 -5.22
C ALA A 131 -12.13 -3.12 -4.29
N VAL A 132 -11.03 -3.51 -3.63
CA VAL A 132 -11.00 -4.71 -2.77
C VAL A 132 -10.91 -4.37 -1.27
N THR A 133 -10.72 -3.10 -0.93
CA THR A 133 -10.54 -2.67 0.46
C THR A 133 -11.89 -2.30 1.08
N LYS A 134 -12.26 -2.97 2.17
CA LYS A 134 -13.55 -2.76 2.87
C LYS A 134 -13.77 -1.31 3.31
N ASP A 135 -12.73 -0.67 3.82
CA ASP A 135 -12.72 0.76 4.14
C ASP A 135 -11.57 1.45 3.39
N PRO A 136 -11.82 1.98 2.18
CA PRO A 136 -10.79 2.58 1.36
C PRO A 136 -10.54 4.06 1.71
N THR A 137 -11.09 4.60 2.80
CA THR A 137 -11.07 6.05 3.09
C THR A 137 -9.65 6.63 3.08
N TYR A 138 -8.68 5.94 3.69
CA TYR A 138 -7.29 6.39 3.70
C TYR A 138 -6.64 6.31 2.31
N ILE A 139 -6.96 5.27 1.52
CA ILE A 139 -6.46 5.09 0.16
C ILE A 139 -7.01 6.18 -0.75
N LEU A 140 -8.31 6.49 -0.62
CA LEU A 140 -8.97 7.58 -1.33
C LEU A 140 -8.31 8.93 -1.02
N ALA A 141 -8.00 9.21 0.25
CA ALA A 141 -7.33 10.44 0.63
C ALA A 141 -5.92 10.56 0.02
N GLU A 142 -5.12 9.50 0.04
CA GLU A 142 -3.79 9.46 -0.59
C GLU A 142 -3.90 9.65 -2.11
N TYR A 143 -4.80 8.93 -2.76
CA TYR A 143 -5.02 8.98 -4.19
C TYR A 143 -5.46 10.37 -4.66
N LEU A 144 -6.48 10.95 -4.01
CA LEU A 144 -7.01 12.26 -4.37
C LEU A 144 -5.97 13.38 -4.21
N LYS A 145 -5.18 13.36 -3.13
CA LYS A 145 -4.10 14.34 -2.91
C LYS A 145 -3.04 14.28 -4.00
N LEU A 146 -2.68 13.07 -4.45
CA LEU A 146 -1.71 12.91 -5.54
C LEU A 146 -2.24 13.51 -6.84
N VAL A 147 -3.48 13.20 -7.21
CA VAL A 147 -4.09 13.67 -8.47
C VAL A 147 -4.41 15.17 -8.41
N GLU A 148 -4.79 15.71 -7.26
CA GLU A 148 -4.99 17.15 -7.06
C GLU A 148 -3.70 17.92 -7.34
N ARG A 149 -2.59 17.48 -6.72
CA ARG A 149 -1.27 18.14 -6.80
C ARG A 149 -0.60 17.99 -8.17
N SER A 150 -0.74 16.83 -8.80
CA SER A 150 0.12 16.42 -9.92
C SER A 150 -0.65 15.93 -11.14
N GLY A 151 -1.98 15.82 -11.08
CA GLY A 151 -2.80 15.36 -12.19
C GLY A 151 -3.15 16.46 -13.19
N THR A 152 -3.24 16.10 -14.47
CA THR A 152 -3.82 16.96 -15.51
C THR A 152 -5.33 17.11 -15.34
N ALA A 153 -5.96 18.13 -15.94
CA ALA A 153 -7.42 18.31 -15.92
C ALA A 153 -8.17 17.02 -16.34
N LYS A 154 -7.74 16.39 -17.45
CA LYS A 154 -8.26 15.10 -17.91
C LYS A 154 -8.16 14.01 -16.84
N ARG A 155 -7.05 13.95 -16.11
CA ARG A 155 -6.83 12.97 -15.04
C ARG A 155 -7.78 13.21 -13.87
N LYS A 156 -7.91 14.47 -13.43
CA LYS A 156 -8.82 14.85 -12.35
C LYS A 156 -10.26 14.43 -12.66
N LEU A 157 -10.76 14.71 -13.87
CA LEU A 157 -12.08 14.27 -14.32
C LEU A 157 -12.26 12.75 -14.29
N ARG A 158 -11.27 11.99 -14.79
CA ARG A 158 -11.31 10.51 -14.75
C ARG A 158 -11.33 9.99 -13.32
N THR A 159 -10.47 10.52 -12.45
CA THR A 159 -10.43 10.13 -11.04
C THR A 159 -11.76 10.40 -10.36
N ILE A 160 -12.37 11.58 -10.56
CA ILE A 160 -13.70 11.92 -10.03
C ILE A 160 -14.73 10.88 -10.47
N ALA A 161 -14.78 10.56 -11.77
CA ALA A 161 -15.72 9.57 -12.31
C ALA A 161 -15.54 8.17 -11.69
N ASN A 162 -14.31 7.78 -11.40
CA ASN A 162 -13.97 6.47 -10.86
C ASN A 162 -14.25 6.33 -9.36
N VAL A 163 -14.09 7.39 -8.56
CA VAL A 163 -14.17 7.29 -7.09
C VAL A 163 -15.42 7.89 -6.46
N ALA A 164 -16.18 8.74 -7.17
CA ALA A 164 -17.32 9.45 -6.58
C ALA A 164 -18.36 8.51 -5.94
N SER A 165 -18.74 7.43 -6.64
CA SER A 165 -19.70 6.45 -6.12
C SER A 165 -19.19 5.70 -4.89
N VAL A 166 -17.87 5.45 -4.84
CA VAL A 166 -17.21 4.80 -3.69
C VAL A 166 -17.23 5.72 -2.48
N VAL A 167 -16.90 7.01 -2.66
CA VAL A 167 -16.96 8.03 -1.61
C VAL A 167 -18.38 8.16 -1.04
N ASP A 168 -19.39 8.22 -1.92
CA ASP A 168 -20.80 8.32 -1.49
C ASP A 168 -21.26 7.08 -0.71
N THR A 169 -20.86 5.89 -1.18
CA THR A 169 -21.17 4.62 -0.51
C THR A 169 -20.55 4.58 0.89
N GLN A 170 -19.27 4.95 1.01
CA GLN A 170 -18.58 4.99 2.29
C GLN A 170 -19.18 6.04 3.23
N ALA A 171 -19.56 7.21 2.72
CA ALA A 171 -20.22 8.24 3.51
C ALA A 171 -21.58 7.79 4.07
N LYS A 172 -22.36 7.05 3.28
CA LYS A 172 -23.62 6.44 3.75
C LYS A 172 -23.36 5.39 4.83
N ALA A 173 -22.35 4.53 4.64
CA ALA A 173 -21.97 3.51 5.62
C ALA A 173 -21.54 4.12 6.97
N VAL A 174 -20.70 5.16 6.94
CA VAL A 174 -20.27 5.89 8.16
C VAL A 174 -21.46 6.55 8.86
N LYS A 175 -22.38 7.17 8.11
CA LYS A 175 -23.58 7.78 8.69
C LYS A 175 -24.50 6.73 9.35
N ALA A 176 -24.65 5.56 8.75
CA ALA A 176 -25.42 4.47 9.33
C ALA A 176 -24.79 3.94 10.63
N ALA A 177 -23.45 3.85 10.69
CA ALA A 177 -22.72 3.42 11.88
C ALA A 177 -22.75 4.47 13.01
N ALA A 178 -22.75 5.77 12.69
CA ALA A 178 -22.81 6.86 13.66
C ALA A 178 -24.10 6.91 14.51
N GLY A 179 -25.15 6.19 14.13
CA GLY A 179 -26.35 5.99 14.95
C GLY A 179 -26.17 4.99 16.12
N THR A 180 -24.98 4.40 16.28
CA THR A 180 -24.66 3.43 17.35
C THR A 180 -23.72 4.03 18.42
N PRO A 181 -23.91 3.73 19.72
CA PRO A 181 -23.05 4.24 20.78
C PRO A 181 -21.60 3.73 20.62
N GLY A 182 -20.62 4.63 20.48
CA GLY A 182 -19.19 4.31 20.37
C GLY A 182 -18.54 4.56 18.99
N ALA A 183 -19.25 5.17 18.03
CA ALA A 183 -18.73 5.40 16.69
C ALA A 183 -17.84 6.67 16.55
N THR A 184 -16.69 6.54 15.88
CA THR A 184 -15.91 7.58 15.15
C THR A 184 -14.87 6.89 14.25
N PRO A 185 -14.33 7.50 13.16
CA PRO A 185 -14.24 8.93 12.87
C PRO A 185 -14.97 9.37 11.58
N THR A 186 -16.03 10.15 11.76
CA THR A 186 -16.73 10.90 10.70
C THR A 186 -15.78 11.86 9.95
N ALA A 187 -14.70 12.32 10.58
CA ALA A 187 -13.76 13.29 10.01
C ALA A 187 -13.07 12.79 8.74
N ALA A 188 -12.56 11.54 8.73
CA ALA A 188 -11.79 11.03 7.59
C ALA A 188 -12.60 10.98 6.29
N ILE A 189 -13.89 10.63 6.36
CA ILE A 189 -14.75 10.62 5.18
C ILE A 189 -15.18 12.03 4.76
N GLN A 190 -15.24 13.00 5.68
CA GLN A 190 -15.45 14.41 5.32
C GLN A 190 -14.23 15.01 4.62
N ASP A 191 -13.02 14.66 5.07
CA ASP A 191 -11.78 15.09 4.41
C ASP A 191 -11.71 14.54 2.98
N VAL A 192 -12.09 13.28 2.77
CA VAL A 192 -12.17 12.68 1.42
C VAL A 192 -13.19 13.39 0.54
N LYS A 193 -14.34 13.80 1.09
CA LYS A 193 -15.32 14.60 0.34
C LYS A 193 -14.79 15.97 -0.05
N ALA A 194 -14.14 16.66 0.89
CA ALA A 194 -13.52 17.95 0.62
C ALA A 194 -12.45 17.85 -0.48
N LEU A 195 -11.60 16.81 -0.42
CA LEU A 195 -10.62 16.54 -1.48
C LEU A 195 -11.29 16.27 -2.83
N LEU A 196 -12.40 15.52 -2.85
CA LEU A 196 -13.14 15.26 -4.08
C LEU A 196 -13.76 16.54 -4.66
N ASP A 197 -14.27 17.45 -3.81
CA ASP A 197 -14.86 18.72 -4.25
C ASP A 197 -13.79 19.73 -4.71
N ASN A 198 -12.63 19.76 -4.06
CA ASN A 198 -11.46 20.49 -4.55
C ASN A 198 -11.05 19.98 -5.93
N LEU A 199 -11.03 18.66 -6.11
CA LEU A 199 -10.66 18.03 -7.37
C LEU A 199 -11.62 18.43 -8.49
N LYS A 200 -12.94 18.47 -8.22
CA LYS A 200 -13.97 18.95 -9.17
C LYS A 200 -13.77 20.41 -9.55
N SER A 201 -13.37 21.24 -8.60
CA SER A 201 -13.17 22.68 -8.82
C SER A 201 -11.90 22.96 -9.64
N ALA A 202 -10.91 22.06 -9.58
CA ALA A 202 -9.61 22.20 -10.20
C ALA A 202 -9.44 21.40 -11.51
N ALA A 203 -10.51 20.75 -11.99
CA ALA A 203 -10.56 19.93 -13.20
C ALA A 203 -11.15 20.72 -14.37
#